data_AF-G5J2B6-F1
#
_entry.id   AF-G5J2B6-F1
#
_cell.length_a   1.000
_cell.length_b   1.000
_cell.length_c   1.000
_cell.angle_alpha   90.00
_cell.angle_beta   90.00
_cell.angle_gamma   90.00
#
_symmetry.space_group_name_H-M   'P 1'
#
loop_
_entity.id
_entity.type
_entity.pdbx_description
1 polymer ?
#
loop_
_entity_poly.entity_id
_entity_poly.type
_entity_poly.pdbx_seq_one_letter_code
_entity_poly.pdbx_strand_id
1 'polypeptide(L)'
;MQWEGNYRMPTIVTFPGTLPAGKEYKGMASTMDFYATAVAVAETELPQHCEGKNLLPLLMEKKNPNPDETLFWNTHGTEASRWKQWRIVKYNKEKNWHSEKNHNKQTNWRLYDIDKDPAEKIDLAAEKPDIVREMSQRYDAWLKQMPQPRSPVKPPKHMLAHTKDGNKARHPFGRGWMTVEEWDKIKDDPTKWSEMYMRPLYRLQPNVEKDSPLSYVGP
;
A
#
# COMPACT_ATOMS: atom_id res chain seq x y z
N MET A 1 3.53 -11.27 -7.88
CA MET A 1 4.69 -10.45 -8.28
C MET A 1 4.91 -9.36 -7.23
N GLN A 2 5.50 -9.69 -6.09
CA GLN A 2 5.81 -8.72 -5.03
C GLN A 2 7.25 -8.94 -4.56
N TRP A 3 8.15 -8.60 -5.47
CA TRP A 3 9.60 -8.65 -5.24
C TRP A 3 10.07 -7.33 -4.62
N GLU A 4 11.28 -7.31 -4.09
CA GLU A 4 11.92 -6.15 -3.49
C GLU A 4 11.89 -4.93 -4.42
N GLY A 5 12.12 -5.14 -5.73
CA GLY A 5 12.09 -4.08 -6.73
C GLY A 5 10.75 -3.38 -6.91
N ASN A 6 9.64 -3.91 -6.36
CA ASN A 6 8.36 -3.20 -6.33
C ASN A 6 8.21 -2.29 -5.10
N TYR A 7 9.04 -2.46 -4.08
CA TYR A 7 8.95 -1.76 -2.80
C TYR A 7 10.10 -0.80 -2.56
N ARG A 8 11.32 -1.17 -2.97
CA ARG A 8 12.48 -0.30 -2.85
C ARG A 8 12.52 0.68 -4.01
N MET A 9 12.39 1.96 -3.69
CA MET A 9 12.41 3.04 -4.66
C MET A 9 13.68 3.89 -4.52
N PRO A 10 14.28 4.34 -5.64
CA PRO A 10 15.33 5.34 -5.58
C PRO A 10 14.76 6.61 -4.93
N THR A 11 15.43 7.10 -3.90
CA THR A 11 14.95 8.22 -3.08
C THR A 11 16.10 9.18 -2.84
N ILE A 12 15.91 10.44 -3.26
CA ILE A 12 16.87 11.53 -3.06
C ILE A 12 16.12 12.65 -2.35
N VAL A 13 16.69 13.16 -1.26
CA VAL A 13 16.11 14.26 -0.48
C VAL A 13 17.13 15.40 -0.41
N THR A 14 16.70 16.61 -0.72
CA THR A 14 17.48 17.83 -0.53
C THR A 14 16.73 18.78 0.37
N PHE A 15 17.42 19.39 1.33
CA PHE A 15 16.88 20.44 2.16
C PHE A 15 18.02 21.39 2.57
N PRO A 16 18.36 22.36 1.69
CA PRO A 16 19.49 23.27 1.92
C PRO A 16 19.39 23.99 3.26
N GLY A 17 20.53 24.13 3.95
CA GLY A 17 20.61 24.73 5.28
C GLY A 17 20.16 23.82 6.43
N THR A 18 19.54 22.67 6.14
CA THR A 18 19.05 21.73 7.15
C THR A 18 19.74 20.37 7.04
N LEU A 19 19.71 19.74 5.86
CA LEU A 19 20.30 18.43 5.64
C LEU A 19 21.75 18.55 5.15
N PRO A 20 22.67 17.72 5.66
CA PRO A 20 24.05 17.68 5.18
C PRO A 20 24.11 17.16 3.74
N ALA A 21 24.94 17.79 2.91
CA ALA A 21 25.12 17.39 1.52
C ALA A 21 25.94 16.08 1.41
N GLY A 22 25.64 15.26 0.40
CA GLY A 22 26.42 14.06 0.07
C GLY A 22 26.33 12.93 1.10
N LYS A 23 25.36 12.97 2.01
CA LYS A 23 25.14 11.92 3.02
C LYS A 23 24.19 10.84 2.51
N GLU A 24 24.44 9.61 2.96
CA GLU A 24 23.62 8.45 2.69
C GLU A 24 22.93 7.99 3.98
N TYR A 25 21.63 7.74 3.91
CA TYR A 25 20.86 7.13 4.98
C TYR A 25 20.57 5.66 4.63
N LYS A 26 21.10 4.73 5.45
CA LYS A 26 20.99 3.28 5.22
C LYS A 26 19.85 2.61 6.00
N GLY A 27 19.13 3.36 6.82
CA GLY A 27 17.98 2.84 7.54
C GLY A 27 16.76 2.68 6.64
N MET A 28 15.72 2.03 7.17
CA MET A 28 14.45 1.89 6.46
C MET A 28 13.65 3.20 6.53
N ALA A 29 13.02 3.53 5.40
CA ALA A 29 12.07 4.62 5.27
C ALA A 29 10.87 4.16 4.44
N SER A 30 9.70 4.70 4.75
CA SER A 30 8.46 4.48 4.01
C SER A 30 7.99 5.77 3.36
N THR A 31 7.10 5.66 2.37
CA THR A 31 6.46 6.84 1.77
C THR A 31 5.62 7.64 2.77
N MET A 32 5.09 6.99 3.82
CA MET A 32 4.31 7.63 4.89
C MET A 32 5.18 8.53 5.77
N ASP A 33 6.48 8.23 5.88
CA ASP A 33 7.41 9.02 6.68
C ASP A 33 7.60 10.43 6.11
N PHE A 34 7.44 10.62 4.80
CA PHE A 34 7.48 11.95 4.18
C PHE A 34 6.33 12.84 4.65
N TYR A 35 5.14 12.27 4.85
CA TYR A 35 4.02 13.01 5.39
C TYR A 35 4.31 13.48 6.83
N ALA A 36 4.77 12.56 7.69
CA ALA A 36 5.13 12.90 9.06
C ALA A 36 6.29 13.90 9.14
N THR A 37 7.25 13.79 8.22
CA THR A 37 8.37 14.73 8.11
C THR A 37 7.91 16.11 7.66
N ALA A 38 7.01 16.20 6.68
CA ALA A 38 6.45 17.48 6.22
C ALA A 38 5.64 18.19 7.31
N VAL A 39 4.83 17.44 8.06
CA VAL A 39 4.09 17.95 9.23
C VAL A 39 5.04 18.53 10.28
N ALA A 40 6.14 17.82 10.57
CA ALA A 40 7.15 18.28 11.51
C ALA A 40 7.87 19.56 11.03
N VAL A 41 8.16 19.67 9.73
CA VAL A 41 8.72 20.91 9.14
C VAL A 41 7.72 22.06 9.23
N ALA A 42 6.44 21.79 9.03
CA ALA A 42 5.38 22.79 9.13
C ALA A 42 5.05 23.19 10.58
N GLU A 43 5.65 22.54 11.58
CA GLU A 43 5.40 22.77 13.01
C GLU A 43 3.92 22.58 13.38
N THR A 44 3.29 21.57 12.79
CA THR A 44 1.87 21.24 13.00
C THR A 44 1.70 19.90 13.70
N GLU A 45 0.49 19.65 14.22
CA GLU A 45 0.16 18.39 14.89
C GLU A 45 0.01 17.24 13.90
N LEU A 46 0.69 16.12 14.17
CA LEU A 46 0.56 14.91 13.40
C LEU A 46 -0.76 14.20 13.74
N PRO A 47 -1.61 13.90 12.75
CA PRO A 47 -2.84 13.15 13.01
C PRO A 47 -2.53 11.79 13.65
N GLN A 48 -3.33 11.40 14.64
CA GLN A 48 -3.10 10.16 15.41
C GLN A 48 -3.09 8.88 14.56
N HIS A 49 -3.73 8.88 13.40
CA HIS A 49 -3.79 7.73 12.50
C HIS A 49 -2.56 7.61 11.58
N CYS A 50 -1.62 8.56 11.64
CA CYS A 50 -0.41 8.51 10.83
C CYS A 50 0.59 7.53 11.45
N GLU A 51 1.01 6.53 10.68
CA GLU A 51 2.03 5.56 11.09
C GLU A 51 3.45 6.00 10.69
N GLY A 52 3.57 7.05 9.87
CA GLY A 52 4.86 7.57 9.41
C GLY A 52 5.64 8.25 10.55
N LYS A 53 6.96 8.21 10.45
CA LYS A 53 7.86 8.86 11.43
C LYS A 53 8.56 10.08 10.82
N ASN A 54 8.91 11.05 11.66
CA ASN A 54 9.74 12.17 11.25
C ASN A 54 11.18 11.70 10.92
N LEU A 55 11.61 11.83 9.67
CA LEU A 55 12.93 11.43 9.19
C LEU A 55 14.02 12.46 9.51
N LEU A 56 13.68 13.72 9.82
CA LEU A 56 14.67 14.79 9.98
C LEU A 56 15.79 14.44 10.99
N PRO A 57 15.51 13.93 12.21
CA PRO A 57 16.57 13.56 13.15
C PRO A 57 17.49 12.44 12.63
N LEU A 58 16.94 11.53 11.82
CA LEU A 58 17.68 10.41 11.22
C LEU A 58 18.57 10.91 10.07
N LEU A 59 18.02 11.76 9.20
CA LEU A 59 18.73 12.34 8.05
C LEU A 59 19.79 13.37 8.46
N MET A 60 19.62 14.03 9.61
CA MET A 60 20.62 14.92 10.22
C MET A 60 21.69 14.19 11.05
N GLU A 61 21.70 12.85 11.07
CA GLU A 61 22.62 12.04 11.89
C GLU A 61 22.51 12.34 13.41
N LYS A 62 21.39 12.92 13.86
CA LYS A 62 21.12 13.22 15.28
C LYS A 62 20.51 12.03 16.03
N LYS A 63 20.03 11.03 15.30
CA LYS A 63 19.46 9.79 15.84
C LYS A 63 19.84 8.61 14.96
N ASN A 64 20.09 7.47 15.59
CA ASN A 64 20.32 6.21 14.88
C ASN A 64 18.98 5.59 14.42
N PRO A 65 18.97 4.87 13.28
CA PRO A 65 17.84 4.03 12.90
C PRO A 65 17.45 3.07 14.03
N ASN A 66 16.16 2.79 14.16
CA ASN A 66 15.70 1.78 15.11
C ASN A 66 16.07 0.38 14.59
N PRO A 67 16.92 -0.39 15.30
CA PRO A 67 17.34 -1.72 14.85
C PRO A 67 16.20 -2.74 14.81
N ASP A 68 15.10 -2.49 15.52
CA ASP A 68 13.93 -3.35 15.58
C ASP A 68 12.78 -2.89 14.69
N GLU A 69 13.01 -1.85 13.88
CA GLU A 69 12.03 -1.40 12.90
C GLU A 69 11.65 -2.52 11.93
N THR A 70 10.34 -2.63 11.66
CA THR A 70 9.79 -3.63 10.75
C THR A 70 8.80 -2.97 9.82
N LEU A 71 8.93 -3.22 8.52
CA LEU A 71 7.94 -2.80 7.52
C LEU A 71 7.11 -4.01 7.09
N PHE A 72 5.82 -3.79 6.85
CA PHE A 72 4.86 -4.84 6.53
C PHE A 72 4.09 -4.51 5.25
N TRP A 73 3.78 -5.55 4.48
CA TRP A 73 2.92 -5.48 3.30
C TRP A 73 1.91 -6.61 3.32
N ASN A 74 0.66 -6.28 3.00
CA ASN A 74 -0.40 -7.23 2.73
C ASN A 74 -1.18 -6.74 1.53
N THR A 75 -0.99 -7.36 0.37
CA THR A 75 -1.57 -6.87 -0.87
C THR A 75 -1.81 -8.02 -1.82
N HIS A 76 -2.98 -8.07 -2.46
CA HIS A 76 -3.33 -9.08 -3.48
C HIS A 76 -2.97 -10.54 -3.11
N GLY A 77 -3.20 -10.93 -1.85
CA GLY A 77 -2.91 -12.30 -1.39
C GLY A 77 -1.42 -12.62 -1.25
N THR A 78 -0.57 -11.60 -1.23
CA THR A 78 0.84 -11.75 -0.86
C THR A 78 1.07 -11.02 0.46
N GLU A 79 1.75 -11.72 1.35
CA GLU A 79 2.13 -11.29 2.68
C GLU A 79 3.64 -11.11 2.68
N ALA A 80 4.15 -9.96 3.14
CA ALA A 80 5.58 -9.73 3.22
C ALA A 80 5.95 -8.84 4.41
N SER A 81 7.18 -8.99 4.90
CA SER A 81 7.76 -8.05 5.86
C SER A 81 9.27 -7.91 5.70
N ARG A 82 9.80 -6.79 6.20
CA ARG A 82 11.20 -6.42 6.18
C ARG A 82 11.65 -6.09 7.60
N TRP A 83 12.70 -6.75 8.08
CA TRP A 83 13.29 -6.49 9.40
C TRP A 83 14.81 -6.69 9.30
N LYS A 84 15.58 -5.67 9.68
CA LYS A 84 17.04 -5.65 9.49
C LYS A 84 17.40 -5.97 8.02
N GLN A 85 18.33 -6.90 7.79
CA GLN A 85 18.70 -7.38 6.46
C GLN A 85 17.72 -8.42 5.88
N TRP A 86 16.73 -8.85 6.67
CA TRP A 86 15.86 -9.97 6.33
C TRP A 86 14.56 -9.51 5.69
N ARG A 87 14.10 -10.29 4.71
CA ARG A 87 12.78 -10.14 4.10
C ARG A 87 12.11 -11.50 4.07
N ILE A 88 10.88 -11.58 4.57
CA ILE A 88 10.03 -12.75 4.35
C ILE A 88 8.91 -12.41 3.38
N VAL A 89 8.56 -13.39 2.55
CA VAL A 89 7.41 -13.29 1.64
C VAL A 89 6.68 -14.62 1.57
N LYS A 90 5.35 -14.55 1.59
CA LYS A 90 4.45 -15.68 1.44
C LYS A 90 3.43 -15.38 0.37
N TYR A 91 3.43 -16.21 -0.66
CA TYR A 91 2.52 -16.13 -1.79
C TYR A 91 1.35 -17.08 -1.55
N ASN A 92 0.17 -16.56 -1.21
CA ASN A 92 -1.00 -17.42 -1.06
C ASN A 92 -1.51 -17.83 -2.45
N LYS A 93 -1.45 -19.15 -2.73
CA LYS A 93 -1.77 -19.75 -4.03
C LYS A 93 -3.23 -19.55 -4.46
N GLU A 94 -4.16 -19.27 -3.54
CA GLU A 94 -5.59 -19.10 -3.85
C GLU A 94 -5.94 -17.76 -4.54
N LYS A 95 -5.02 -16.81 -4.66
CA LYS A 95 -5.27 -15.51 -5.31
C LYS A 95 -4.41 -15.22 -6.54
N ASN A 96 -3.55 -16.14 -6.96
CA ASN A 96 -2.66 -15.94 -8.11
C ASN A 96 -2.86 -17.05 -9.16
N TRP A 97 -3.30 -16.64 -10.36
CA TRP A 97 -3.69 -17.47 -11.51
C TRP A 97 -2.59 -18.40 -12.09
N HIS A 98 -1.31 -18.26 -11.71
CA HIS A 98 -0.25 -19.13 -12.21
C HIS A 98 0.82 -19.44 -11.14
N SER A 99 0.75 -20.60 -10.48
CA SER A 99 1.94 -21.35 -10.03
C SER A 99 1.58 -22.76 -9.57
N GLU A 100 2.40 -23.73 -9.98
CA GLU A 100 2.18 -25.16 -9.83
C GLU A 100 2.21 -25.67 -8.37
N LYS A 101 1.55 -26.81 -8.22
CA LYS A 101 1.35 -27.56 -6.99
C LYS A 101 2.66 -28.19 -6.56
N ASN A 102 3.24 -27.67 -5.48
CA ASN A 102 4.05 -28.45 -4.56
C ASN A 102 3.64 -28.04 -3.15
N HIS A 103 3.05 -29.00 -2.43
CA HIS A 103 2.64 -28.89 -1.04
C HIS A 103 3.70 -29.59 -0.20
N ASN A 104 4.45 -28.82 0.58
CA ASN A 104 5.01 -29.36 1.80
C ASN A 104 4.73 -28.40 2.94
N LYS A 105 4.35 -28.97 4.09
CA LYS A 105 3.77 -28.32 5.28
C LYS A 105 4.79 -27.52 6.10
N GLN A 106 5.80 -26.96 5.44
CA GLN A 106 6.71 -25.98 6.00
C GLN A 106 6.05 -24.60 5.80
N THR A 107 6.23 -23.68 6.74
CA THR A 107 5.67 -22.32 6.63
C THR A 107 5.93 -21.80 5.21
N ASN A 108 4.88 -21.44 4.45
CA ASN A 108 4.98 -20.97 3.05
C ASN A 108 5.80 -19.66 2.88
N TRP A 109 6.49 -19.23 3.94
CA TRP A 109 7.41 -18.11 3.98
C TRP A 109 8.73 -18.50 3.32
N ARG A 110 9.15 -17.67 2.37
CA ARG A 110 10.51 -17.63 1.83
C ARG A 110 11.27 -16.55 2.56
N LEU A 111 12.57 -16.74 2.79
CA LEU A 111 13.43 -15.79 3.49
C LEU A 111 14.59 -15.36 2.61
N TYR A 112 14.84 -14.06 2.54
CA TYR A 112 15.93 -13.48 1.75
C TYR A 112 16.77 -12.53 2.59
N ASP A 113 18.09 -12.57 2.39
CA ASP A 113 19.04 -11.57 2.89
C ASP A 113 19.23 -10.52 1.79
N ILE A 114 18.51 -9.40 1.86
CA ILE A 114 18.49 -8.39 0.79
C ILE A 114 19.77 -7.57 0.73
N ASP A 115 20.56 -7.57 1.80
CA ASP A 115 21.84 -6.84 1.80
C ASP A 115 22.86 -7.59 0.91
N LYS A 116 22.78 -8.93 0.86
CA LYS A 116 23.64 -9.79 0.04
C LYS A 116 23.00 -10.22 -1.28
N ASP A 117 21.69 -10.39 -1.29
CA ASP A 117 20.90 -10.87 -2.41
C ASP A 117 19.67 -9.97 -2.62
N PRO A 118 19.87 -8.73 -3.11
CA PRO A 118 18.77 -7.81 -3.37
C PRO A 118 17.80 -8.31 -4.46
N ALA A 119 18.23 -9.31 -5.25
CA ALA A 119 17.42 -9.91 -6.31
C ALA A 119 16.56 -11.09 -5.82
N GLU A 120 16.61 -11.45 -4.53
CA GLU A 120 15.78 -12.50 -3.93
C GLU A 120 15.88 -13.86 -4.65
N LYS A 121 17.09 -14.26 -5.00
CA LYS A 121 17.39 -15.50 -5.73
C LYS A 121 17.51 -16.71 -4.80
N ILE A 122 18.08 -16.54 -3.61
CA ILE A 122 18.43 -17.63 -2.70
C ILE A 122 17.48 -17.62 -1.50
N ASP A 123 16.59 -18.61 -1.45
CA ASP A 123 15.69 -18.80 -0.31
C ASP A 123 16.42 -19.47 0.85
N LEU A 124 16.53 -18.74 1.97
CA LEU A 124 17.21 -19.16 3.19
C LEU A 124 16.25 -19.68 4.27
N ALA A 125 14.96 -19.87 3.95
CA ALA A 125 13.95 -20.22 4.95
C ALA A 125 14.23 -21.54 5.66
N ALA A 126 14.71 -22.56 4.92
CA ALA A 126 15.08 -23.85 5.48
C ALA A 126 16.37 -23.78 6.33
N GLU A 127 17.29 -22.88 5.99
CA GLU A 127 18.57 -22.70 6.67
C GLU A 127 18.45 -21.85 7.95
N LYS A 128 17.47 -20.94 7.99
CA LYS A 128 17.28 -19.99 9.11
C LYS A 128 15.84 -20.00 9.63
N PRO A 129 15.34 -21.15 10.13
CA PRO A 129 13.96 -21.29 10.57
C PRO A 129 13.59 -20.39 11.75
N ASP A 130 14.56 -20.04 12.61
CA ASP A 130 14.33 -19.16 13.75
C ASP A 130 14.02 -17.73 13.33
N ILE A 131 14.68 -17.24 12.28
CA ILE A 131 14.42 -15.91 11.72
C ILE A 131 13.04 -15.87 11.06
N VAL A 132 12.70 -16.92 10.31
CA VAL A 132 11.35 -17.05 9.72
C VAL A 132 10.29 -17.01 10.81
N ARG A 133 10.49 -17.74 11.90
CA ARG A 133 9.57 -17.80 13.04
C ARG A 133 9.39 -16.44 13.69
N GLU A 134 10.48 -15.71 13.96
CA GLU A 134 10.42 -14.38 14.56
C GLU A 134 9.69 -13.40 13.65
N MET A 135 10.05 -13.35 12.37
CA MET A 135 9.41 -12.44 11.42
C MET A 135 7.94 -12.78 11.17
N SER A 136 7.58 -14.07 11.15
CA SER A 136 6.17 -14.48 11.03
C SER A 136 5.35 -14.08 12.25
N GLN A 137 5.92 -14.18 13.46
CA GLN A 137 5.24 -13.73 14.68
C GLN A 137 5.02 -12.21 14.69
N ARG A 138 6.02 -11.43 14.25
CA ARG A 138 5.89 -9.98 14.05
C ARG A 138 4.79 -9.66 13.04
N TYR A 139 4.75 -10.39 11.93
CA TYR A 139 3.72 -10.24 10.91
C TYR A 139 2.31 -10.53 11.45
N ASP A 140 2.14 -11.64 12.16
CA ASP A 140 0.84 -12.03 12.74
C ASP A 140 0.38 -11.03 13.80
N ALA A 141 1.30 -10.47 14.59
CA ALA A 141 1.01 -9.43 15.56
C ALA A 141 0.58 -8.12 14.90
N TRP A 142 1.22 -7.74 13.80
CA TRP A 142 0.82 -6.58 12.98
C TRP A 142 -0.55 -6.80 12.32
N LEU A 143 -0.78 -7.98 11.73
CA LEU A 143 -2.03 -8.29 11.02
C LEU A 143 -3.25 -8.22 11.95
N LYS A 144 -3.11 -8.60 13.22
CA LYS A 144 -4.18 -8.48 14.24
C LYS A 144 -4.60 -7.04 14.54
N GLN A 145 -3.75 -6.06 14.26
CA GLN A 145 -4.04 -4.64 14.45
C GLN A 145 -4.76 -4.03 13.24
N MET A 146 -4.75 -4.73 12.09
CA MET A 146 -5.33 -4.22 10.85
C MET A 146 -6.86 -4.38 10.83
N PRO A 147 -7.60 -3.42 10.28
CA PRO A 147 -9.03 -3.57 10.06
C PRO A 147 -9.33 -4.67 9.03
N GLN A 148 -10.53 -5.24 9.11
CA GLN A 148 -11.02 -6.19 8.12
C GLN A 148 -10.98 -5.57 6.71
N PRO A 149 -10.47 -6.28 5.69
CA PRO A 149 -10.49 -5.79 4.32
C PRO A 149 -11.92 -5.42 3.91
N ARG A 150 -12.08 -4.22 3.34
CA ARG A 150 -13.37 -3.84 2.77
C ARG A 150 -13.74 -4.80 1.65
N SER A 151 -15.01 -5.23 1.62
CA SER A 151 -15.52 -6.05 0.53
C SER A 151 -15.51 -5.26 -0.78
N PRO A 152 -15.23 -5.90 -1.92
CA PRO A 152 -15.38 -5.26 -3.22
C PRO A 152 -16.79 -4.68 -3.35
N VAL A 153 -16.88 -3.38 -3.64
CA VAL A 153 -18.17 -2.73 -3.91
C VAL A 153 -18.66 -3.29 -5.24
N LYS A 154 -19.82 -3.95 -5.26
CA LYS A 154 -20.42 -4.46 -6.51
C LYS A 154 -21.15 -3.33 -7.24
N PRO A 155 -21.29 -3.42 -8.58
CA PRO A 155 -22.15 -2.49 -9.30
C PRO A 155 -23.59 -2.58 -8.80
N PRO A 156 -24.34 -1.46 -8.75
CA PRO A 156 -25.76 -1.47 -8.46
C PRO A 156 -26.53 -2.41 -9.41
N LYS A 157 -27.55 -3.12 -8.90
CA LYS A 157 -28.31 -4.10 -9.68
C LYS A 157 -28.89 -3.54 -10.98
N HIS A 158 -29.34 -2.28 -10.98
CA HIS A 158 -29.94 -1.63 -12.15
C HIS A 158 -28.95 -1.41 -13.32
N MET A 159 -27.63 -1.42 -13.05
CA MET A 159 -26.61 -1.29 -14.09
C MET A 159 -26.19 -2.63 -14.70
N LEU A 160 -26.56 -3.75 -14.07
CA LEU A 160 -26.18 -5.09 -14.57
C LEU A 160 -26.92 -5.45 -15.85
N ALA A 161 -28.14 -4.96 -16.04
CA ALA A 161 -29.02 -5.29 -17.18
C ALA A 161 -28.51 -4.78 -18.54
N HIS A 162 -27.72 -3.70 -18.55
CA HIS A 162 -27.15 -3.11 -19.78
C HIS A 162 -25.77 -3.68 -20.12
N THR A 163 -25.32 -4.69 -19.38
CA THR A 163 -24.01 -5.31 -19.58
C THR A 163 -24.22 -6.74 -20.05
N LYS A 164 -23.68 -7.10 -21.22
CA LYS A 164 -23.73 -8.48 -21.73
C LYS A 164 -23.18 -9.41 -20.65
N ASP A 165 -24.05 -10.25 -20.08
CA ASP A 165 -23.78 -11.21 -19.01
C ASP A 165 -23.32 -10.64 -17.64
N GLY A 166 -23.65 -9.38 -17.31
CA GLY A 166 -23.43 -8.82 -15.97
C GLY A 166 -22.00 -8.36 -15.64
N ASN A 167 -21.07 -8.41 -16.61
CA ASN A 167 -19.62 -8.24 -16.38
C ASN A 167 -19.00 -6.95 -16.97
N LYS A 168 -19.79 -5.95 -17.39
CA LYS A 168 -19.24 -4.79 -18.11
C LYS A 168 -19.46 -3.40 -17.48
N ALA A 169 -20.07 -3.30 -16.30
CA ALA A 169 -20.10 -2.01 -15.61
C ALA A 169 -18.63 -1.60 -15.33
N ARG A 170 -18.28 -0.35 -15.60
CA ARG A 170 -16.92 0.15 -15.36
C ARG A 170 -16.93 0.98 -14.10
N HIS A 171 -15.86 0.88 -13.33
CA HIS A 171 -15.59 1.77 -12.21
C HIS A 171 -14.41 2.69 -12.57
N PRO A 172 -14.62 3.70 -13.43
CA PRO A 172 -13.56 4.64 -13.76
C PRO A 172 -13.13 5.42 -12.52
N PHE A 173 -11.87 5.87 -12.55
CA PHE A 173 -11.22 6.52 -11.41
C PHE A 173 -12.11 7.60 -10.78
N GLY A 174 -12.44 7.44 -9.50
CA GLY A 174 -13.21 8.40 -8.71
C GLY A 174 -14.70 8.57 -9.09
N ARG A 175 -15.25 7.78 -10.02
CA ARG A 175 -16.58 8.02 -10.61
C ARG A 175 -17.68 7.02 -10.24
N GLY A 176 -17.46 6.17 -9.23
CA GLY A 176 -18.39 5.10 -8.92
C GLY A 176 -18.58 4.17 -10.12
N TRP A 177 -19.70 3.46 -10.17
CA TRP A 177 -20.05 2.59 -11.29
C TRP A 177 -20.72 3.39 -12.41
N MET A 178 -20.42 3.07 -13.66
CA MET A 178 -21.16 3.55 -14.85
C MET A 178 -21.28 2.46 -15.91
N THR A 179 -22.20 2.66 -16.84
CA THR A 179 -22.41 1.74 -17.97
C THR A 179 -21.26 1.82 -19.00
N VAL A 180 -21.11 0.81 -19.85
CA VAL A 180 -20.09 0.83 -20.92
C VAL A 180 -20.37 1.94 -21.90
N GLU A 181 -21.65 2.14 -22.21
CA GLU A 181 -22.15 3.12 -23.15
C GLU A 181 -21.85 4.55 -22.69
N GLU A 182 -21.95 4.82 -21.39
CA GLU A 182 -21.55 6.10 -20.81
C GLU A 182 -20.03 6.27 -20.79
N TRP A 183 -19.28 5.21 -20.47
CA TRP A 183 -17.83 5.24 -20.49
C TRP A 183 -17.28 5.53 -21.90
N ASP A 184 -17.81 4.86 -22.93
CA ASP A 184 -17.37 5.03 -24.32
C ASP A 184 -17.57 6.46 -24.83
N LYS A 185 -18.47 7.25 -24.23
CA LYS A 185 -18.68 8.67 -24.57
C LYS A 185 -17.62 9.61 -23.97
N ILE A 186 -16.91 9.20 -22.92
CA ILE A 186 -15.99 10.07 -22.16
C ILE A 186 -14.55 9.56 -22.13
N LYS A 187 -14.32 8.30 -22.51
CA LYS A 187 -13.02 7.63 -22.42
C LYS A 187 -11.89 8.25 -23.24
N ASP A 188 -12.20 9.14 -24.19
CA ASP A 188 -11.21 9.80 -25.05
C ASP A 188 -10.96 11.27 -24.64
N ASP A 189 -11.64 11.75 -23.59
CA ASP A 189 -11.51 13.11 -23.06
C ASP A 189 -11.01 13.10 -21.61
N PRO A 190 -9.70 13.29 -21.37
CA PRO A 190 -9.11 13.22 -20.03
C PRO A 190 -9.60 14.34 -19.09
N THR A 191 -10.12 15.45 -19.61
CA THR A 191 -10.71 16.51 -18.78
C THR A 191 -11.97 16.01 -18.06
N LYS A 192 -12.69 15.09 -18.71
CA LYS A 192 -13.84 14.36 -18.18
C LYS A 192 -13.45 13.16 -17.33
N TRP A 193 -12.20 13.02 -16.89
CA TRP A 193 -11.81 11.99 -15.91
C TRP A 193 -11.55 12.59 -14.53
N SER A 194 -11.26 13.89 -14.44
CA SER A 194 -10.91 14.55 -13.18
C SER A 194 -12.06 14.55 -12.17
N GLU A 195 -11.73 14.35 -10.89
CA GLU A 195 -12.68 14.45 -9.77
C GLU A 195 -13.27 15.86 -9.61
N MET A 196 -12.49 16.90 -9.98
CA MET A 196 -12.91 18.31 -9.90
C MET A 196 -14.11 18.64 -10.80
N TYR A 197 -14.25 17.97 -11.95
CA TYR A 197 -15.39 18.17 -12.87
C TYR A 197 -16.70 17.57 -12.35
N MET A 198 -16.64 16.63 -11.38
CA MET A 198 -17.80 15.82 -10.95
C MET A 198 -18.45 16.30 -9.65
N ARG A 199 -17.72 16.97 -8.76
CA ARG A 199 -18.29 17.51 -7.51
C ARG A 199 -19.53 18.39 -7.71
N PRO A 200 -19.64 19.23 -8.77
CA PRO A 200 -20.84 20.04 -8.98
C PRO A 200 -22.07 19.22 -9.43
N LEU A 201 -21.89 18.13 -10.17
CA LEU A 201 -22.99 17.37 -10.78
C LEU A 201 -23.75 16.50 -9.76
N TYR A 202 -23.08 16.05 -8.70
CA TYR A 202 -23.72 15.27 -7.63
C TYR A 202 -24.41 16.13 -6.55
N ARG A 203 -24.09 17.43 -6.43
CA ARG A 203 -24.77 18.34 -5.49
C ARG A 203 -26.17 18.77 -5.92
N LEU A 204 -26.57 18.50 -7.16
CA LEU A 204 -27.81 19.01 -7.76
C LEU A 204 -28.96 17.99 -7.84
N GLN A 205 -28.85 16.81 -7.21
CA GLN A 205 -30.01 15.92 -7.07
C GLN A 205 -30.77 16.22 -5.77
N PRO A 206 -32.01 16.73 -5.80
CA PRO A 206 -32.68 17.22 -4.58
C PRO A 206 -33.24 16.14 -3.65
N ASN A 207 -33.00 14.84 -3.84
CA ASN A 207 -33.68 13.79 -3.05
C ASN A 207 -32.89 12.46 -3.01
N VAL A 208 -31.74 12.41 -2.35
CA VAL A 208 -31.18 11.14 -1.87
C VAL A 208 -30.91 11.26 -0.38
N GLU A 209 -31.58 10.39 0.38
CA GLU A 209 -31.61 10.35 1.83
C GLU A 209 -30.22 10.38 2.49
N LYS A 210 -30.19 11.04 3.64
CA LYS A 210 -29.03 11.34 4.50
C LYS A 210 -28.40 10.13 5.22
N ASP A 211 -28.61 8.90 4.77
CA ASP A 211 -28.17 7.69 5.49
C ASP A 211 -27.00 6.98 4.79
N SER A 212 -25.88 7.69 4.65
CA SER A 212 -24.57 7.08 4.38
C SER A 212 -23.56 7.61 5.41
N PRO A 213 -22.91 6.74 6.22
CA PRO A 213 -21.97 7.17 7.27
C PRO A 213 -20.60 7.59 6.70
N LEU A 214 -20.56 8.08 5.47
CA LEU A 214 -19.36 8.59 4.80
C LEU A 214 -19.57 10.02 4.32
N SER A 215 -20.02 10.90 5.22
CA SER A 215 -19.70 12.32 5.10
C SER A 215 -18.25 12.54 5.54
N TYR A 216 -17.32 12.40 4.60
CA TYR A 216 -16.00 12.99 4.76
C TYR A 216 -16.17 14.51 4.64
N VAL A 217 -16.25 15.17 5.79
CA VAL A 217 -16.26 16.64 5.88
C VAL A 217 -14.82 17.08 5.99
N GLY A 218 -14.38 17.88 5.03
CA GLY A 218 -13.19 18.71 5.16
C GLY A 218 -12.83 19.43 3.86
N PRO A 219 -12.31 20.65 3.94
CA PRO A 219 -12.82 21.80 4.71
C PRO A 219 -14.06 22.45 4.05
#